data_AF-A0A9X8H8J8-F1
#
_entry.id   AF-A0A9X8H8J8-F1
#
_cell.length_a   1.000
_cell.length_b   1.000
_cell.length_c   1.000
_cell.angle_alpha   90.00
_cell.angle_beta   90.00
_cell.angle_gamma   90.00
#
_symmetry.space_group_name_H-M   'P 1'
#
loop_
_entity.id
_entity.type
_entity.pdbx_description
1 polymer ?
#
loop_
_entity_poly.entity_id
_entity_poly.type
_entity_poly.pdbx_seq_one_letter_code
_entity_poly.pdbx_strand_id
1 'polypeptide(L)'
;DQTYPGPFPFSEPETKAVDTFVKAHKDELFGYVDIHSNAASVLVPYGDTYAPIGGGEDEKFAKLGANVRDALNNVTGNPKEYKWEKSAALYPAYGCFDDYHYRTYNKPTVTLEMTGDDFVVPFSAIPIRGDEIYYGLWQFAKEVNVFNGTATTTPAPTTSSAPTTTKPAC
;
A
#
# COMPACT_ATOMS: atom_id res chain seq x y z
N ASP A 1 -18.39 -23.25 -0.31
CA ASP A 1 -17.93 -22.08 -1.07
C ASP A 1 -16.49 -21.80 -0.67
N GLN A 2 -15.65 -21.31 -1.56
CA GLN A 2 -14.25 -20.95 -1.28
C GLN A 2 -14.14 -19.59 -0.56
N THR A 3 -15.21 -18.79 -0.57
CA THR A 3 -15.28 -17.46 0.06
C THR A 3 -16.29 -17.40 1.21
N TYR A 4 -16.53 -18.53 1.89
CA TYR A 4 -17.44 -18.57 3.04
C TYR A 4 -16.93 -17.64 4.17
N PRO A 5 -17.71 -16.61 4.60
CA PRO A 5 -17.24 -15.58 5.52
C PRO A 5 -17.21 -16.01 6.99
N GLY A 6 -17.54 -17.26 7.29
CA GLY A 6 -17.77 -17.73 8.65
C GLY A 6 -19.17 -17.38 9.18
N PRO A 7 -19.56 -17.92 10.35
CA PRO A 7 -20.89 -17.72 10.94
C PRO A 7 -21.13 -16.30 11.49
N PHE A 8 -20.07 -15.54 11.79
CA PHE A 8 -20.12 -14.15 12.27
C PHE A 8 -18.73 -13.50 12.15
N PRO A 9 -18.61 -12.15 12.20
CA PRO A 9 -17.32 -11.46 12.14
C PRO A 9 -16.34 -11.94 13.23
N PHE A 10 -15.09 -12.24 12.84
CA PHE A 10 -14.05 -12.77 13.74
C PHE A 10 -14.41 -14.10 14.42
N SER A 11 -15.16 -14.96 13.71
CA SER A 11 -15.45 -16.32 14.14
C SER A 11 -14.22 -17.24 14.10
N GLU A 12 -13.34 -17.03 13.12
CA GLU A 12 -12.10 -17.78 13.00
C GLU A 12 -11.07 -17.33 14.05
N PRO A 13 -10.43 -18.26 14.78
CA PRO A 13 -9.49 -17.92 15.86
C PRO A 13 -8.29 -17.10 15.36
N GLU A 14 -7.86 -17.28 14.11
CA GLU A 14 -6.75 -16.56 13.49
C GLU A 14 -7.12 -15.08 13.29
N THR A 15 -8.25 -14.79 12.65
CA THR A 15 -8.70 -13.41 12.43
C THR A 15 -9.00 -12.71 13.75
N LYS A 16 -9.56 -13.43 14.72
CA LYS A 16 -9.80 -12.92 16.08
C LYS A 16 -8.51 -12.58 16.81
N ALA A 17 -7.45 -13.38 16.66
CA ALA A 17 -6.16 -13.11 17.28
C ALA A 17 -5.51 -11.85 16.69
N VAL A 18 -5.55 -11.68 15.36
CA VAL A 18 -5.07 -10.46 14.68
C VAL A 18 -5.84 -9.23 15.17
N ASP A 19 -7.17 -9.31 15.18
CA ASP A 19 -8.02 -8.23 15.69
C ASP A 19 -7.70 -7.85 17.13
N THR A 20 -7.53 -8.85 18.00
CA THR A 20 -7.18 -8.65 19.42
C THR A 20 -5.84 -7.92 19.56
N PHE A 21 -4.83 -8.34 18.80
CA PHE A 21 -3.52 -7.69 18.80
C PHE A 21 -3.59 -6.25 18.29
N VAL A 22 -4.23 -6.02 17.15
CA VAL A 22 -4.35 -4.68 16.56
C VAL A 22 -5.11 -3.74 17.49
N LYS A 23 -6.20 -4.20 18.13
CA LYS A 23 -6.93 -3.39 19.11
C LYS A 23 -6.08 -3.01 20.32
N ALA A 24 -5.29 -3.93 20.84
CA ALA A 24 -4.41 -3.68 21.98
C ALA A 24 -3.27 -2.69 21.65
N HIS A 25 -2.77 -2.71 20.41
CA HIS A 25 -1.64 -1.89 19.95
C HIS A 25 -2.05 -0.78 18.97
N LYS A 26 -3.34 -0.43 18.91
CA LYS A 26 -3.86 0.49 17.89
C LYS A 26 -3.18 1.85 17.89
N ASP A 27 -2.64 2.30 19.04
CA ASP A 27 -1.97 3.60 19.17
C ASP A 27 -0.46 3.52 18.81
N GLU A 28 0.08 2.31 18.68
CA GLU A 28 1.48 2.03 18.31
C GLU A 28 1.63 1.64 16.82
N LEU A 29 0.54 1.17 16.19
CA LEU A 29 0.51 0.80 14.77
C LEU A 29 0.12 2.00 13.92
N PHE A 30 0.89 2.33 12.88
CA PHE A 30 0.64 3.53 12.05
C PHE A 30 0.10 3.25 10.65
N GLY A 31 0.01 1.98 10.26
CA GLY A 31 -0.53 1.52 8.99
C GLY A 31 -0.54 -0.01 8.93
N TYR A 32 -1.22 -0.57 7.93
CA TYR A 32 -1.48 -2.00 7.83
C TYR A 32 -1.23 -2.52 6.41
N VAL A 33 -0.52 -3.63 6.27
CA VAL A 33 -0.29 -4.28 4.97
C VAL A 33 -0.72 -5.74 5.06
N ASP A 34 -1.52 -6.18 4.11
CA ASP A 34 -1.85 -7.59 3.89
C ASP A 34 -1.22 -8.05 2.57
N ILE A 35 -0.67 -9.26 2.52
CA ILE A 35 0.11 -9.75 1.37
C ILE A 35 -0.50 -11.04 0.85
N HIS A 36 -0.88 -11.02 -0.41
CA HIS A 36 -1.53 -12.08 -1.17
C HIS A 36 -0.76 -12.38 -2.46
N SER A 37 -1.22 -13.40 -3.15
CA SER A 37 -0.89 -13.70 -4.54
C SER A 37 -2.15 -14.31 -5.16
N ASN A 38 -2.46 -14.15 -6.44
CA ASN A 38 -1.73 -13.43 -7.47
C ASN A 38 -2.63 -12.39 -8.15
N ALA A 39 -2.05 -11.27 -8.57
CA ALA A 39 -2.66 -10.30 -9.51
C ALA A 39 -1.73 -9.15 -9.91
N ALA A 40 -0.50 -9.09 -9.37
CA ALA A 40 0.41 -7.95 -9.55
C ALA A 40 -0.27 -6.60 -9.28
N SER A 41 -0.89 -6.46 -8.10
CA SER A 41 -1.73 -5.31 -7.78
C SER A 41 -1.47 -4.76 -6.38
N VAL A 42 -1.41 -3.44 -6.26
CA VAL A 42 -1.47 -2.71 -5.00
C VAL A 42 -2.90 -2.24 -4.81
N LEU A 43 -3.65 -2.94 -3.97
CA LEU A 43 -5.05 -2.67 -3.72
C LEU A 43 -5.21 -1.70 -2.54
N VAL A 44 -6.04 -0.68 -2.74
CA VAL A 44 -6.42 0.30 -1.71
C VAL A 44 -7.93 0.24 -1.44
N PRO A 45 -8.38 0.62 -0.23
CA PRO A 45 -9.81 0.61 0.09
C PRO A 45 -10.69 1.41 -0.91
N TYR A 46 -11.96 1.06 -1.10
CA TYR A 46 -12.66 -0.08 -0.53
C TYR A 46 -12.79 -1.25 -1.51
N GLY A 47 -12.94 -2.46 -0.95
CA GLY A 47 -13.28 -3.70 -1.65
C GLY A 47 -14.78 -3.93 -1.78
N ASP A 48 -15.58 -3.45 -0.82
CA ASP A 48 -17.01 -3.76 -0.75
C ASP A 48 -17.89 -2.81 -1.58
N THR A 49 -17.31 -1.78 -2.20
CA THR A 49 -18.03 -0.77 -2.98
C THR A 49 -17.17 -0.14 -4.06
N TYR A 50 -17.80 0.24 -5.18
CA TYR A 50 -17.19 1.07 -6.21
C TYR A 50 -17.24 2.58 -5.91
N ALA A 51 -17.96 2.97 -4.86
CA ALA A 51 -18.09 4.37 -4.48
C ALA A 51 -16.72 4.96 -4.04
N PRO A 52 -16.51 6.26 -4.21
CA PRO A 52 -15.39 6.94 -3.56
C PRO A 52 -15.51 6.87 -2.04
N ILE A 53 -14.36 6.94 -1.35
CA ILE A 53 -14.32 7.13 0.10
C ILE A 53 -14.84 8.54 0.44
N GLY A 54 -14.43 9.53 -0.35
CA GLY A 54 -14.76 10.94 -0.18
C GLY A 54 -13.82 11.67 0.78
N GLY A 55 -14.05 12.97 0.93
CA GLY A 55 -13.35 13.79 1.93
C GLY A 55 -11.84 14.01 1.69
N GLY A 56 -11.33 13.76 0.48
CA GLY A 56 -9.90 13.88 0.16
C GLY A 56 -9.09 12.60 0.40
N GLU A 57 -9.73 11.53 0.86
CA GLU A 57 -9.06 10.26 1.18
C GLU A 57 -8.76 9.42 -0.06
N ASP A 58 -9.58 9.51 -1.12
CA ASP A 58 -9.30 8.87 -2.41
C ASP A 58 -7.95 9.34 -2.99
N GLU A 59 -7.63 10.64 -2.90
CA GLU A 59 -6.37 11.22 -3.38
C GLU A 59 -5.17 10.76 -2.54
N LYS A 60 -5.34 10.62 -1.23
CA LYS A 60 -4.30 10.07 -0.34
C LYS A 60 -3.98 8.62 -0.69
N PHE A 61 -5.01 7.79 -0.87
CA PHE A 61 -4.83 6.40 -1.25
C PHE A 61 -4.29 6.25 -2.67
N ALA A 62 -4.73 7.07 -3.62
CA ALA A 62 -4.17 7.07 -4.97
C ALA A 62 -2.67 7.36 -4.96
N LYS A 63 -2.23 8.36 -4.17
CA LYS A 63 -0.81 8.67 -4.01
C LYS A 63 -0.04 7.54 -3.35
N LEU A 64 -0.56 7.00 -2.25
CA LEU A 64 0.06 5.90 -1.53
C LEU A 64 0.21 4.66 -2.44
N GLY A 65 -0.87 4.24 -3.10
CA GLY A 65 -0.88 3.10 -4.00
C GLY A 65 0.05 3.28 -5.19
N ALA A 66 0.06 4.47 -5.82
CA ALA A 66 0.97 4.78 -6.92
C ALA A 66 2.44 4.69 -6.52
N ASN A 67 2.80 5.26 -5.37
CA ASN A 67 4.20 5.27 -4.91
C ASN A 67 4.67 3.85 -4.54
N VAL A 68 3.83 3.04 -3.88
CA VAL A 68 4.14 1.64 -3.57
C VAL A 68 4.27 0.80 -4.84
N ARG A 69 3.35 0.97 -5.80
CA ARG A 69 3.44 0.33 -7.13
C ARG A 69 4.76 0.67 -7.83
N ASP A 70 5.16 1.94 -7.81
CA ASP A 70 6.40 2.37 -8.46
C ASP A 70 7.63 1.73 -7.81
N ALA A 71 7.64 1.60 -6.48
CA ALA A 71 8.71 0.89 -5.77
C ALA A 71 8.80 -0.59 -6.17
N LEU A 72 7.66 -1.28 -6.30
CA LEU A 72 7.60 -2.67 -6.78
C LEU A 72 8.15 -2.78 -8.20
N ASN A 73 7.64 -1.96 -9.12
CA ASN A 73 8.01 -1.98 -10.54
C ASN A 73 9.48 -1.62 -10.80
N ASN A 74 10.09 -0.81 -9.94
CA ASN A 74 11.50 -0.42 -10.07
C ASN A 74 12.45 -1.60 -9.84
N VAL A 75 12.05 -2.65 -9.12
CA VAL A 75 12.89 -3.84 -8.87
C VAL A 75 13.17 -4.59 -10.16
N THR A 76 12.17 -4.76 -11.02
CA THR A 76 12.30 -5.42 -12.32
C THR A 76 12.60 -4.44 -13.45
N GLY A 77 12.44 -3.14 -13.22
CA GLY A 77 12.50 -2.10 -14.24
C GLY A 77 11.30 -2.13 -15.21
N ASN A 78 10.25 -2.92 -14.90
CA ASN A 78 9.04 -3.00 -15.71
C ASN A 78 7.93 -2.12 -15.10
N PRO A 79 7.65 -0.93 -15.67
CA PRO A 79 6.66 0.00 -15.14
C PRO A 79 5.21 -0.50 -15.28
N LYS A 80 4.98 -1.66 -15.90
CA LYS A 80 3.68 -2.27 -16.11
C LYS A 80 3.52 -3.62 -15.39
N GLU A 81 4.50 -4.03 -14.58
CA GLU A 81 4.43 -5.30 -13.84
C GLU A 81 3.26 -5.25 -12.85
N TYR A 82 3.30 -4.30 -11.92
CA TYR A 82 2.24 -4.03 -10.97
C TYR A 82 1.39 -2.83 -11.41
N LYS A 83 0.09 -2.91 -11.11
CA LYS A 83 -0.83 -1.76 -11.10
C LYS A 83 -1.21 -1.39 -9.66
N TRP A 84 -1.74 -0.20 -9.46
CA TRP A 84 -2.49 0.12 -8.24
C TRP A 84 -3.93 0.39 -8.62
N GLU A 85 -4.87 -0.02 -7.77
CA GLU A 85 -6.29 0.17 -7.99
C GLU A 85 -7.07 0.07 -6.67
N LYS A 86 -8.35 0.46 -6.69
CA LYS A 86 -9.25 0.15 -5.57
C LYS A 86 -9.48 -1.35 -5.52
N SER A 87 -9.57 -1.95 -4.33
CA SER A 87 -9.77 -3.38 -4.16
C SER A 87 -11.00 -3.89 -4.93
N ALA A 88 -12.10 -3.13 -4.95
CA ALA A 88 -13.31 -3.49 -5.69
C ALA A 88 -13.10 -3.59 -7.23
N ALA A 89 -12.06 -2.95 -7.77
CA ALA A 89 -11.73 -3.00 -9.19
C ALA A 89 -11.13 -4.35 -9.62
N LEU A 90 -10.49 -5.09 -8.69
CA LEU A 90 -10.12 -6.48 -8.92
C LEU A 90 -11.38 -7.34 -8.94
N TYR A 91 -12.16 -7.28 -7.85
CA TYR A 91 -13.56 -7.70 -7.77
C TYR A 91 -14.16 -7.21 -6.44
N PRO A 92 -15.50 -7.02 -6.35
CA PRO A 92 -16.15 -6.67 -5.10
C PRO A 92 -16.00 -7.78 -4.05
N ALA A 93 -15.52 -7.41 -2.87
CA ALA A 93 -15.35 -8.32 -1.74
C ALA A 93 -15.62 -7.59 -0.42
N TYR A 94 -16.24 -8.26 0.54
CA TYR A 94 -16.58 -7.69 1.85
C TYR A 94 -15.92 -8.48 2.97
N GLY A 95 -15.74 -7.84 4.14
CA GLY A 95 -15.04 -8.45 5.27
C GLY A 95 -13.52 -8.54 5.10
N CYS A 96 -12.98 -7.83 4.10
CA CYS A 96 -11.56 -7.81 3.77
C CYS A 96 -10.73 -6.98 4.78
N PHE A 97 -9.43 -7.28 4.82
CA PHE A 97 -8.47 -6.70 5.75
C PHE A 97 -8.38 -5.18 5.64
N ASP A 98 -8.17 -4.68 4.42
CA ASP A 98 -8.03 -3.27 4.06
C ASP A 98 -9.26 -2.45 4.50
N ASP A 99 -10.44 -2.95 4.14
CA ASP A 99 -11.73 -2.35 4.46
C ASP A 99 -11.97 -2.24 5.97
N TYR A 100 -11.71 -3.33 6.71
CA TYR A 100 -11.87 -3.35 8.16
C TYR A 100 -10.91 -2.39 8.85
N HIS A 101 -9.62 -2.46 8.50
CA HIS A 101 -8.59 -1.68 9.18
C HIS A 101 -8.75 -0.19 8.93
N TYR A 102 -9.06 0.22 7.69
CA TYR A 102 -9.28 1.63 7.40
C TYR A 102 -10.53 2.18 8.07
N ARG A 103 -11.68 1.49 7.99
CA ARG A 103 -12.92 1.93 8.66
C ARG A 103 -12.79 2.03 10.17
N THR A 104 -12.00 1.15 10.79
CA THR A 104 -11.88 1.08 12.25
C THR A 104 -10.85 2.05 12.81
N TYR A 105 -9.71 2.22 12.12
CA TYR A 105 -8.57 2.93 12.68
C TYR A 105 -8.17 4.19 11.91
N ASN A 106 -8.75 4.42 10.72
CA ASN A 106 -8.47 5.57 9.86
C ASN A 106 -6.97 5.78 9.61
N LYS A 107 -6.28 4.69 9.25
CA LYS A 107 -4.83 4.63 9.00
C LYS A 107 -4.54 4.05 7.62
N PRO A 108 -3.40 4.39 7.01
CA PRO A 108 -3.02 3.88 5.70
C PRO A 108 -3.03 2.36 5.69
N THR A 109 -3.63 1.78 4.66
CA THR A 109 -3.66 0.33 4.46
C THR A 109 -3.59 -0.03 2.99
N VAL A 110 -2.93 -1.15 2.68
CA VAL A 110 -2.90 -1.75 1.35
C VAL A 110 -2.96 -3.26 1.44
N THR A 111 -3.53 -3.87 0.41
CA THR A 111 -3.36 -5.29 0.13
C THR A 111 -2.44 -5.43 -1.07
N LEU A 112 -1.34 -6.18 -0.94
CA LEU A 112 -0.39 -6.43 -2.01
C LEU A 112 -0.67 -7.79 -2.63
N GLU A 113 -1.10 -7.82 -3.88
CA GLU A 113 -1.19 -9.02 -4.69
C GLU A 113 0.12 -9.19 -5.47
N MET A 114 0.94 -10.15 -5.07
CA MET A 114 2.19 -10.47 -5.77
C MET A 114 1.93 -10.84 -7.24
N THR A 115 2.92 -10.59 -8.10
CA THR A 115 2.88 -11.04 -9.50
C THR A 115 3.03 -12.56 -9.61
N GLY A 116 2.37 -13.15 -10.60
CA GLY A 116 2.35 -14.58 -10.89
C GLY A 116 1.14 -14.94 -11.75
N ASP A 117 1.29 -15.92 -12.63
CA ASP A 117 0.18 -16.40 -13.48
C ASP A 117 -0.69 -17.46 -12.75
N ASP A 118 -0.20 -17.99 -11.63
CA ASP A 118 -0.83 -19.02 -10.80
C ASP A 118 -0.22 -18.98 -9.38
N PHE A 119 -0.78 -19.75 -8.44
CA PHE A 119 -0.21 -19.97 -7.11
C PHE A 119 1.01 -20.90 -7.13
N VAL A 120 1.21 -21.65 -8.22
CA VAL A 120 2.37 -22.52 -8.42
C VAL A 120 3.39 -21.83 -9.31
N VAL A 121 4.39 -21.22 -8.68
CA VAL A 121 5.49 -20.51 -9.35
C VAL A 121 6.83 -21.22 -9.14
N PRO A 122 7.79 -21.08 -10.06
CA PRO A 122 9.12 -21.65 -9.86
C PRO A 122 9.81 -21.03 -8.64
N PHE A 123 10.45 -21.84 -7.81
CA PHE A 123 11.17 -21.35 -6.62
C PHE A 123 12.24 -20.30 -6.95
N SER A 124 12.76 -20.30 -8.19
CA SER A 124 13.71 -19.31 -8.67
C SER A 124 13.12 -17.89 -8.75
N ALA A 125 11.81 -17.74 -8.71
CA ALA A 125 11.14 -16.44 -8.62
C ALA A 125 11.17 -15.87 -7.19
N ILE A 126 11.33 -16.71 -6.15
CA ILE A 126 11.25 -16.26 -4.75
C ILE A 126 12.18 -15.06 -4.45
N PRO A 127 13.46 -15.04 -4.87
CA PRO A 127 14.34 -13.91 -4.55
C PRO A 127 13.84 -12.59 -5.17
N ILE A 128 13.50 -12.59 -6.46
CA ILE A 128 13.08 -11.35 -7.15
C ILE A 128 11.71 -10.85 -6.62
N ARG A 129 10.78 -11.76 -6.31
CA ARG A 129 9.49 -11.40 -5.71
C ARG A 129 9.63 -10.95 -4.25
N GLY A 130 10.60 -11.50 -3.53
CA GLY A 130 10.99 -11.05 -2.20
C GLY A 130 11.53 -9.62 -2.20
N ASP A 131 12.40 -9.29 -3.17
CA ASP A 131 12.93 -7.93 -3.35
C ASP A 131 11.81 -6.92 -3.66
N GLU A 132 10.87 -7.26 -4.54
CA GLU A 132 9.68 -6.46 -4.80
C GLU A 132 8.94 -6.12 -3.50
N ILE A 133 8.52 -7.14 -2.75
CA ILE A 133 7.80 -6.93 -1.49
C ILE A 133 8.64 -6.14 -0.49
N TYR A 134 9.93 -6.40 -0.35
CA TYR A 134 10.82 -5.65 0.53
C TYR A 134 10.82 -4.15 0.20
N TYR A 135 11.04 -3.77 -1.07
CA TYR A 135 11.05 -2.37 -1.48
C TYR A 135 9.66 -1.73 -1.45
N GLY A 136 8.61 -2.49 -1.76
CA GLY A 136 7.22 -2.06 -1.61
C GLY A 136 6.86 -1.72 -0.16
N LEU A 137 7.19 -2.60 0.79
CA LEU A 137 6.99 -2.37 2.22
C LEU A 137 7.82 -1.19 2.75
N TRP A 138 9.06 -1.05 2.27
CA TRP A 138 9.89 0.11 2.60
C TRP A 138 9.27 1.42 2.11
N GLN A 139 8.72 1.42 0.90
CA GLN A 139 8.02 2.59 0.38
C GLN A 139 6.72 2.87 1.14
N PHE A 140 5.94 1.84 1.46
CA PHE A 140 4.75 1.97 2.30
C PHE A 140 5.08 2.63 3.64
N ALA A 141 6.15 2.21 4.31
CA ALA A 141 6.59 2.82 5.58
C ALA A 141 6.90 4.32 5.46
N LYS A 142 7.41 4.79 4.31
CA LYS A 142 7.56 6.23 4.04
C LYS A 142 6.21 6.92 3.85
N GLU A 143 5.33 6.30 3.06
CA GLU A 143 3.99 6.82 2.78
C GLU A 143 3.13 6.90 4.03
N VAL A 144 3.34 6.05 5.04
CA VAL A 144 2.65 6.14 6.34
C VAL A 144 2.76 7.54 6.94
N ASN A 145 3.95 8.17 6.88
CA ASN A 145 4.13 9.52 7.39
C ASN A 145 3.42 10.57 6.53
N VAL A 146 3.41 10.37 5.21
CA VAL A 146 2.73 11.28 4.27
C VAL A 146 1.21 11.21 4.46
N PHE A 147 0.67 10.00 4.53
CA PHE A 147 -0.75 9.73 4.69
C PHE A 147 -1.30 10.27 6.02
N ASN A 148 -0.56 10.04 7.11
CA ASN A 148 -0.92 10.52 8.45
C ASN A 148 -0.63 12.01 8.67
N GLY A 149 -0.07 12.71 7.67
CA GLY A 149 0.24 14.14 7.77
C GLY A 149 1.41 14.48 8.69
N THR A 150 2.26 13.50 9.01
CA THR A 150 3.43 13.65 9.89
C THR A 150 4.74 13.79 9.12
N ALA A 151 4.70 13.73 7.78
CA ALA A 151 5.87 13.95 6.94
C ALA A 151 6.46 15.35 7.16
N THR A 152 7.75 15.42 7.48
CA THR A 152 8.47 16.70 7.56
C THR A 152 8.37 17.40 6.22
N THR A 153 7.82 18.62 6.19
CA THR A 153 7.86 19.46 5.00
C THR A 153 9.31 19.86 4.75
N THR A 154 10.02 19.13 3.90
CA THR A 154 11.26 19.67 3.31
C THR A 154 10.85 20.90 2.52
N PRO A 155 11.34 22.11 2.85
CA PRO A 155 11.04 23.29 2.05
C PRO A 155 11.42 23.01 0.60
N ALA A 156 10.55 23.39 -0.33
CA ALA A 156 10.87 23.34 -1.75
C ALA A 156 12.24 23.99 -1.98
N PRO A 157 13.13 23.42 -2.81
CA PRO A 157 14.41 24.05 -3.09
C PRO A 157 14.14 25.43 -3.66
N THR A 158 14.45 26.47 -2.90
CA THR A 158 14.48 27.84 -3.40
C THR A 158 15.42 27.85 -4.58
N THR A 159 14.91 28.15 -5.76
CA THR A 159 15.69 28.45 -6.95
C THR A 159 16.51 29.70 -6.68
N SER A 160 17.66 29.54 -6.03
CA SER A 160 18.66 30.59 -5.94
C SER A 160 19.26 30.74 -7.33
N SER A 161 19.02 31.88 -7.97
CA SER A 161 19.75 32.30 -9.16
C SER A 161 21.24 32.16 -8.92
N ALA A 162 21.95 31.52 -9.86
CA ALA A 162 23.38 31.31 -9.80
C ALA A 162 24.11 32.65 -9.60
N PRO A 163 25.17 32.71 -8.78
CA PRO A 163 25.97 33.93 -8.63
C PRO A 163 26.69 34.22 -9.95
N THR A 164 26.44 35.39 -10.54
CA THR A 164 27.24 35.90 -11.66
C THR A 164 28.61 36.29 -11.12
N THR A 165 29.61 35.42 -11.28
CA THR A 165 31.00 35.77 -11.01
C THR A 165 31.54 36.61 -12.16
N THR A 166 31.71 37.91 -11.97
CA THR A 166 32.54 38.73 -12.85
C THR A 166 34.02 38.41 -12.59
N LYS A 167 34.70 37.90 -13.62
CA LYS A 167 36.16 37.69 -13.66
C LYS A 167 36.89 39.02 -13.40
N PRO A 168 37.86 39.10 -12.46
CA PRO A 168 38.70 40.27 -12.32
C PRO A 168 39.65 40.39 -13.53
N ALA A 169 39.87 41.62 -13.99
CA ALA A 169 40.80 41.90 -15.07
C ALA A 169 42.26 41.76 -14.59
N CYS A 170 42.99 40.87 -15.26
CA CYS A 170 44.41 41.00 -15.60
C CYS A 170 44.59 40.41 -17.01
#